data_AF-A0A5S9M182-F1
#
_entry.id   AF-A0A5S9M182-F1
#
_cell.length_a   1.000
_cell.length_b   1.000
_cell.length_c   1.000
_cell.angle_alpha   90.00
_cell.angle_beta   90.00
_cell.angle_gamma   90.00
#
_symmetry.space_group_name_H-M   'P 1'
#
loop_
_entity.id
_entity.type
_entity.pdbx_description
1 polymer ?
#
loop_
_entity_poly.entity_id
_entity_poly.type
_entity_poly.pdbx_seq_one_letter_code
_entity_poly.pdbx_strand_id
1 'polypeptide(L)' 'MFAMMGGDANRKPVITLKCDPQRAEELREMHEGIIPGYYMNKTHWNSIYLNADIPSSFVEELIEHSYQLVFQK' A
#
# COMPACT_ATOMS: atom_id res chain seq x y z
N MET A 1 11.66 -6.63 3.78
CA MET A 1 10.25 -6.51 4.20
C MET A 1 9.44 -5.97 3.03
N PHE A 2 8.33 -6.63 2.69
CA PHE A 2 7.46 -6.26 1.56
C PHE A 2 6.03 -5.89 1.99
N ALA A 3 5.58 -6.29 3.18
CA ALA A 3 4.26 -5.90 3.70
C ALA A 3 4.31 -5.69 5.21
N MET A 4 3.42 -4.85 5.71
CA MET A 4 3.16 -4.67 7.15
C MET A 4 1.65 -4.51 7.35
N MET A 5 1.06 -5.28 8.27
CA MET A 5 -0.30 -5.03 8.73
C MET A 5 -0.25 -4.20 10.01
N GLY A 6 -1.17 -3.23 10.12
CA GLY A 6 -1.22 -2.34 11.27
C GLY A 6 -2.49 -1.51 11.28
N GLY A 7 -2.44 -0.37 11.96
CA GLY A 7 -3.53 0.60 11.99
C GLY A 7 -3.05 2.02 11.67
N ASP A 8 -3.97 2.86 11.23
CA ASP A 8 -3.75 4.30 11.18
C ASP A 8 -3.70 4.92 12.61
N ALA A 9 -3.58 6.25 12.68
CA ALA A 9 -3.62 6.98 13.96
C ALA A 9 -4.91 6.75 14.78
N ASN A 10 -6.00 6.33 14.13
CA ASN A 10 -7.30 6.02 14.74
C ASN A 10 -7.55 4.51 14.87
N ARG A 11 -6.52 3.68 14.67
CA ARG A 11 -6.58 2.20 14.69
C ARG A 11 -7.45 1.58 13.59
N LYS A 12 -7.72 2.30 12.50
CA LYS A 12 -8.34 1.72 11.31
C LYS A 12 -7.36 0.75 10.64
N PRO A 13 -7.79 -0.47 10.30
CA PRO A 13 -6.90 -1.49 9.78
C PRO A 13 -6.35 -1.13 8.41
N VAL A 14 -5.04 -1.21 8.27
CA VAL A 14 -4.33 -0.96 7.00
C VAL A 14 -3.32 -2.05 6.72
N ILE A 15 -3.09 -2.29 5.43
CA ILE A 15 -1.90 -2.99 4.94
C ILE A 15 -0.99 -1.99 4.24
N THR A 16 0.27 -1.95 4.64
CA THR A 16 1.29 -1.06 4.08
C THR A 16 2.20 -1.86 3.16
N LEU A 17 2.23 -1.48 1.89
CA LEU A 17 2.90 -2.19 0.80
C LEU A 17 3.93 -1.28 0.12
N LYS A 18 5.04 -1.88 -0.30
CA LYS A 18 6.08 -1.19 -1.06
C LYS A 18 5.60 -0.98 -2.49
N CYS A 19 5.99 0.16 -3.07
CA CYS A 19 5.59 0.55 -4.40
C CYS A 19 6.69 1.40 -5.05
N ASP A 20 6.71 1.42 -6.39
CA ASP A 20 7.53 2.36 -7.14
C ASP A 20 6.98 3.77 -6.97
N PRO A 21 7.84 4.80 -6.82
CA PRO A 21 7.39 6.16 -6.50
C PRO A 21 6.35 6.72 -7.46
N GLN A 22 6.52 6.51 -8.78
CA GLN A 22 5.59 6.98 -9.81
C GLN A 22 4.21 6.34 -9.64
N ARG A 23 4.17 5.01 -9.57
CA ARG A 23 2.94 4.24 -9.36
C ARG A 23 2.30 4.56 -8.00
N ALA A 24 3.12 4.86 -6.98
CA ALA A 24 2.62 5.18 -5.66
C ALA A 24 1.78 6.47 -5.64
N GLU A 25 2.17 7.50 -6.40
CA GLU A 25 1.39 8.73 -6.56
C GLU A 25 0.11 8.47 -7.36
N GLU A 26 0.20 7.79 -8.51
CA GLU A 26 -0.97 7.46 -9.35
C GLU A 26 -2.05 6.69 -8.57
N LEU A 27 -1.64 5.71 -7.77
CA LEU A 27 -2.58 4.94 -6.93
C LEU A 27 -3.29 5.81 -5.89
N ARG A 28 -2.59 6.80 -5.33
CA ARG A 28 -3.16 7.74 -4.34
C ARG A 28 -4.10 8.75 -4.99
N GLU A 29 -3.88 9.09 -6.26
CA GLU A 29 -4.79 9.96 -7.03
C GLU A 29 -6.05 9.22 -7.46
N MET A 30 -5.95 7.93 -7.81
CA MET A 30 -7.07 7.16 -8.34
C MET A 30 -7.95 6.49 -7.27
N HIS A 31 -7.43 6.28 -6.05
CA HIS A 31 -8.14 5.53 -5.01
C HIS A 31 -8.09 6.25 -3.65
N GLU A 32 -9.24 6.71 -3.17
CA GLU A 32 -9.35 7.35 -1.84
C GLU A 32 -8.91 6.43 -0.68
N GLY A 33 -8.98 5.11 -0.89
CA GLY A 33 -8.56 4.09 0.07
C GLY A 33 -7.04 3.84 0.14
N ILE A 34 -6.26 4.45 -0.76
CA ILE A 34 -4.80 4.32 -0.82
C ILE A 34 -4.18 5.65 -0.43
N ILE A 35 -3.34 5.63 0.60
CA ILE A 35 -2.75 6.82 1.20
C ILE A 35 -1.23 6.64 1.39
N PRO A 36 -0.47 7.71 1.69
CA PRO A 36 0.94 7.58 1.96
C PRO A 36 1.22 6.60 3.11
N GLY A 37 2.25 5.77 2.97
CA GLY A 37 2.56 4.69 3.91
C GLY A 37 2.68 5.15 5.36
N TYR A 38 1.80 4.66 6.23
CA TYR A 38 1.88 4.84 7.67
C TYR A 38 3.17 4.22 8.22
N TYR A 39 3.87 4.97 9.08
CA TYR A 39 5.13 4.59 9.73
C TYR A 39 6.29 4.24 8.78
N MET A 40 6.12 4.45 7.47
CA MET A 40 7.08 4.10 6.42
C MET A 40 7.46 5.33 5.58
N ASN A 41 8.44 5.16 4.69
CA ASN A 41 8.82 6.19 3.73
C ASN A 41 7.71 6.36 2.67
N LYS A 42 7.04 7.52 2.70
CA LYS A 42 5.89 7.85 1.86
C LYS A 42 6.18 7.86 0.36
N THR A 43 7.45 7.98 -0.04
CA THR A 43 7.86 7.90 -1.44
C THR A 43 7.82 6.46 -1.97
N HIS A 44 8.01 5.46 -1.11
CA HIS A 44 8.17 4.07 -1.51
C HIS A 44 7.10 3.13 -0.96
N TRP A 45 6.16 3.65 -0.16
CA TRP A 45 5.18 2.84 0.55
C TRP A 45 3.83 3.52 0.52
N ASN A 46 2.80 2.73 0.25
CA ASN A 46 1.40 3.10 0.36
C ASN A 46 0.74 2.27 1.46
N SER A 47 -0.19 2.87 2.20
CA SER A 47 -1.10 2.16 3.09
C SER A 47 -2.48 2.08 2.45
N ILE A 48 -3.04 0.88 2.47
CA ILE A 48 -4.36 0.58 1.91
C ILE A 48 -5.29 0.26 3.06
N TYR A 49 -6.40 0.99 3.16
CA TYR A 49 -7.45 0.68 4.14
C TYR A 49 -8.15 -0.63 3.76
N LEU A 50 -8.24 -1.57 4.70
CA LEU A 50 -8.86 -2.87 4.45
C LEU A 50 -10.40 -2.80 4.28
N ASN A 51 -11.00 -1.66 4.63
CA ASN A 51 -12.42 -1.38 4.48
C ASN A 51 -12.73 -0.38 3.34
N ALA A 52 -11.75 -0.06 2.50
CA ALA A 52 -11.98 0.78 1.32
C ALA A 52 -12.71 0.01 0.21
N ASP A 53 -13.34 0.75 -0.70
CA ASP A 53 -13.96 0.20 -1.92
C ASP A 53 -12.88 -0.11 -2.96
N ILE A 54 -12.07 -1.13 -2.67
CA ILE A 54 -10.99 -1.62 -3.53
C ILE A 54 -11.18 -3.13 -3.69
N PRO A 55 -11.30 -3.65 -4.93
CA PRO A 55 -11.43 -5.07 -5.18
C PRO A 55 -10.29 -5.87 -4.57
N SER A 56 -10.59 -7.00 -3.93
CA SER A 56 -9.58 -7.86 -3.29
C SER A 56 -8.50 -8.32 -4.29
N SER A 57 -8.89 -8.62 -5.53
CA SER A 57 -7.97 -8.99 -6.61
C SER A 57 -6.94 -7.88 -6.91
N PHE A 58 -7.33 -6.61 -6.77
CA PHE A 58 -6.41 -5.50 -6.95
C PHE A 58 -5.47 -5.36 -5.76
N VAL A 59 -5.95 -5.58 -4.55
CA VAL A 59 -5.07 -5.63 -3.35
C VAL A 59 -4.05 -6.77 -3.48
N GLU A 60 -4.46 -7.94 -3.97
CA GLU A 60 -3.57 -9.07 -4.27
C GLU A 60 -2.49 -8.69 -5.29
N GLU A 61 -2.85 -7.97 -6.37
CA GLU A 61 -1.90 -7.45 -7.35
C GLU A 61 -0.86 -6.49 -6.72
N LEU A 62 -1.32 -5.61 -5.81
CA LEU A 62 -0.43 -4.69 -5.10
C LEU A 62 0.50 -5.43 -4.13
N ILE A 63 0.04 -6.51 -3.50
CA ILE A 63 0.86 -7.38 -2.64
C ILE A 63 1.95 -8.07 -3.48
N GLU A 64 1.56 -8.65 -4.61
CA GLU A 64 2.48 -9.31 -5.54
C GLU A 64 3.54 -8.32 -6.03
N HIS A 65 3.12 -7.13 -6.46
CA HIS A 65 4.02 -6.07 -6.87
C HIS A 65 5.04 -5.71 -5.79
N SER A 66 4.56 -5.51 -4.56
CA SER A 66 5.42 -5.20 -3.41
C SER A 66 6.43 -6.32 -3.12
N TYR A 67 6.00 -7.57 -3.22
CA TYR A 67 6.86 -8.74 -3.07
C TYR A 67 7.95 -8.76 -4.14
N GLN A 68 7.59 -8.57 -5.42
CA GLN A 68 8.54 -8.56 -6.53
C GLN A 68 9.60 -7.46 -6.38
N LEU A 69 9.23 -6.26 -5.93
CA LEU A 69 10.19 -5.16 -5.67
C LEU A 69 11.24 -5.47 -4.58
N VAL A 70 10.94 -6.40 -3.69
CA VAL A 70 11.86 -6.84 -2.64
C VAL A 70 12.64 -8.07 -3.08
N PHE A 71 12.02 -8.98 -3.84
CA PHE A 71 12.66 -10.20 -4.31
C PHE A 71 13.70 -9.96 -5.42
N GLN A 72 13.45 -8.99 -6.32
CA GLN A 72 14.34 -8.66 -7.43
C GLN A 72 15.53 -7.77 -7.02
N LYS A 73 15.71 -7.48 -5.73
CA LYS A 73 16.80 -6.68 -5.16
C LYS A 73 17.73 -7.52 -4.29
#